data_AF-A0A8T7FLI9-F1
#
_entry.id   AF-A0A8T7FLI9-F1
#
_cell.length_a   1.000
_cell.length_b   1.000
_cell.length_c   1.000
_cell.angle_alpha   90.00
_cell.angle_beta   90.00
_cell.angle_gamma   90.00
#
_symmetry.space_group_name_H-M   'P 1'
#
loop_
_entity.id
_entity.type
_entity.pdbx_description
1 polymer ?
#
loop_
_entity_poly.entity_id
_entity_poly.type
_entity_poly.pdbx_seq_one_letter_code
_entity_poly.pdbx_strand_id
1 'polypeptide(L)'
;MSQPRSIFGPLFLIAAGAIWLLIQGNVIPASNLWALTRIWPYLLIAAGAGMILKAYWKYVPLVLDVIIVGGAVLAVVYAPQLGWDNPAFPSFGGEGEFFIGPGIRGSGNVIAQSREFGSFDAVSVDYPAQVTILQGENEALTIEAEDNLLPDLKTQIDRGTLEIFYQKTGERHVNPTRPVVITITVKTLKDVDFSSAGELTIDGLQTDDLFVSLSGAGNLKLVDIKVRELSVNLSGAGSLTASGTTDSLDVNISGFGGFDGANLHGSNADVHISGAGSATVWVDDELDAEISGAGSVNYYGSAEVSKQINGVGGVNHRAINDESFEPPSLKNPRLPHRRGSPFCRMPRSYRKDTTMSQILISISTWLHALATVIFIGHYLLLALIYLPALAKRGDGFALSEISKRSRNWMYAALLVFIVTGTHLMIVDTGYLGFMNFGNLWGALMLAKHILIAAMIAVGFWFNAVMRVGPLMSSNHPEQAIARFRTYVNAMAALGGLVLCSSPLLPRRSKGLGLTLCARPPWRG
;
A
#
# COMPACT_ATOMS: atom_id res chain seq x y z
N MET A 1 -10.68 50.72 14.23
CA MET A 1 -9.63 50.18 15.13
C MET A 1 -8.91 49.05 14.41
N SER A 2 -7.60 49.14 14.22
CA SER A 2 -6.77 48.14 13.54
C SER A 2 -6.78 46.81 14.30
N GLN A 3 -7.07 45.71 13.60
CA GLN A 3 -6.91 44.36 14.13
C GLN A 3 -5.43 44.08 14.38
N PRO A 4 -5.03 43.48 15.52
CA PRO A 4 -3.65 43.09 15.75
C PRO A 4 -3.18 42.11 14.65
N ARG A 5 -1.99 42.34 14.11
CA ARG A 5 -1.37 41.43 13.14
C ARG A 5 -1.10 40.09 13.84
N SER A 6 -1.32 38.98 13.13
CA SER A 6 -0.93 37.66 13.66
C SER A 6 0.57 37.65 13.90
N ILE A 7 0.97 37.12 15.04
CA ILE A 7 2.37 36.95 15.43
C ILE A 7 2.85 35.51 15.23
N PHE A 8 1.98 34.64 14.69
CA PHE A 8 2.28 33.24 14.42
C PHE A 8 3.59 33.05 13.67
N GLY A 9 3.79 33.75 12.55
CA GLY A 9 5.00 33.60 11.73
C GLY A 9 6.30 33.91 12.50
N PRO A 10 6.43 35.12 13.10
CA PRO A 10 7.57 35.45 13.96
C PRO A 10 7.76 34.48 15.12
N LEU A 11 6.68 34.11 15.83
CA LEU A 11 6.73 33.22 16.99
C LEU A 11 7.18 31.80 16.60
N PHE A 12 6.66 31.29 15.48
CA PHE A 12 7.05 30.00 14.90
C PHE A 12 8.52 29.96 14.50
N LEU A 13 9.02 31.01 13.84
CA LEU A 13 10.44 31.09 13.45
C LEU A 13 11.37 31.11 14.68
N ILE A 14 10.99 31.85 15.72
CA ILE A 14 11.73 31.88 17.00
C ILE A 14 11.72 30.48 17.63
N ALA A 15 10.55 29.84 17.71
CA ALA A 15 10.40 28.49 18.28
C ALA A 15 11.19 27.43 17.50
N ALA A 16 11.12 27.45 16.17
CA ALA A 16 11.86 26.53 15.31
C ALA A 16 13.38 26.73 15.46
N GLY A 17 13.84 27.99 15.50
CA GLY A 17 15.25 28.31 15.75
C GLY A 17 15.72 27.86 17.13
N ALA A 18 14.91 28.06 18.17
CA ALA A 18 15.21 27.61 19.53
C ALA A 18 15.30 26.07 19.62
N ILE A 19 14.33 25.34 19.06
CA ILE A 19 14.35 23.87 19.00
C ILE A 19 15.58 23.38 18.23
N TRP A 20 15.89 24.00 17.09
CA TRP A 20 17.08 23.63 16.30
C TRP A 20 18.38 23.83 17.09
N LEU A 21 18.52 24.93 17.83
CA LEU A 21 19.67 25.18 18.70
C LEU A 21 19.77 24.17 19.85
N LEU A 22 18.64 23.79 20.46
CA LEU A 22 18.62 22.78 21.52
C LEU A 22 19.03 21.39 21.01
N ILE A 23 18.66 21.05 19.78
CA ILE A 23 19.08 19.79 19.13
C ILE A 23 20.58 19.84 18.80
N GLN A 24 21.07 20.93 18.19
CA GLN A 24 22.50 21.08 17.87
C GLN A 24 23.39 21.11 19.13
N GLY A 25 22.88 21.71 20.21
CA GLY A 25 23.54 21.73 21.52
C GLY A 25 23.43 20.41 22.30
N ASN A 26 22.84 19.36 21.72
CA ASN A 26 22.60 18.06 22.35
C ASN A 26 21.82 18.15 23.69
N VAL A 27 20.99 19.19 23.85
CA VAL A 27 20.13 19.40 25.04
C VAL A 27 18.87 18.56 24.93
N ILE A 28 18.32 18.43 23.71
CA ILE A 28 17.22 17.51 23.40
C ILE A 28 17.59 16.66 22.18
N PRO A 29 17.26 15.36 22.16
CA PRO A 29 17.47 14.51 20.99
C PRO A 29 16.63 14.97 19.79
N ALA A 30 17.15 14.79 18.57
CA ALA A 30 16.38 15.04 17.35
C ALA A 30 15.11 14.17 17.24
N SER A 31 15.07 13.03 17.94
CA SER A 31 13.90 12.13 18.00
C SER A 31 12.68 12.78 18.67
N ASN A 32 12.88 13.81 19.51
CA ASN A 32 11.78 14.56 20.11
C ASN A 32 10.88 15.26 19.09
N LEU A 33 11.36 15.48 17.86
CA LEU A 33 10.56 16.06 16.78
C LEU A 33 9.39 15.15 16.37
N TRP A 34 9.43 13.85 16.69
CA TRP A 34 8.29 12.95 16.50
C TRP A 34 7.04 13.36 17.29
N ALA A 35 7.18 14.15 18.36
CA ALA A 35 6.05 14.70 19.08
C ALA A 35 5.10 15.51 18.17
N LEU A 36 5.66 16.18 17.16
CA LEU A 36 4.87 16.96 16.19
C LEU A 36 3.90 16.09 15.38
N THR A 37 4.25 14.83 15.08
CA THR A 37 3.38 13.93 14.33
C THR A 37 2.19 13.42 15.14
N ARG A 38 2.22 13.57 16.47
CA ARG A 38 1.09 13.25 17.35
C ARG A 38 0.16 14.44 17.54
N ILE A 39 0.71 15.66 17.56
CA ILE A 39 -0.07 16.87 17.86
C ILE A 39 -0.58 17.63 16.64
N TRP A 40 -0.07 17.36 15.43
CA TRP A 40 -0.46 18.12 14.22
C TRP A 40 -1.97 18.22 13.96
N PRO A 41 -2.83 17.20 14.22
CA PRO A 41 -4.26 17.34 14.00
C PRO A 41 -4.86 18.40 14.95
N TYR A 42 -4.40 18.43 16.20
CA TYR A 42 -4.83 19.42 17.19
C TYR A 42 -4.31 20.83 16.85
N LEU A 43 -3.08 20.93 16.32
CA LEU A 43 -2.56 22.22 15.83
C LEU A 43 -3.40 22.77 14.67
N LEU A 44 -3.86 21.91 13.75
CA LEU A 44 -4.76 22.31 12.66
C LEU A 44 -6.15 22.70 13.16
N ILE A 45 -6.71 21.96 14.13
CA ILE A 45 -8.00 22.31 14.76
C ILE A 45 -7.89 23.67 15.46
N ALA A 46 -6.83 23.90 16.23
CA ALA A 46 -6.59 25.17 16.92
C ALA A 46 -6.39 26.33 15.94
N ALA A 47 -5.64 26.11 14.84
CA ALA A 47 -5.47 27.10 13.78
C ALA A 47 -6.81 27.41 13.07
N GLY A 48 -7.61 26.38 12.78
CA GLY A 48 -8.96 26.50 12.22
C GLY A 48 -9.91 27.28 13.14
N ALA A 49 -9.95 26.93 14.42
CA ALA A 49 -10.72 27.64 15.44
C ALA A 49 -10.28 29.11 15.56
N GLY A 50 -8.98 29.38 15.46
CA GLY A 50 -8.44 30.74 15.46
C GLY A 50 -8.92 31.59 14.30
N MET A 51 -9.03 31.01 13.10
CA MET A 51 -9.60 31.71 11.94
C MET A 51 -11.08 32.05 12.13
N ILE A 52 -11.85 31.16 12.76
CA ILE A 52 -13.29 31.34 13.02
C ILE A 52 -13.52 32.38 14.11
N LEU A 53 -12.85 32.22 15.26
CA LEU A 53 -13.07 33.06 16.44
C LEU A 53 -12.52 34.49 16.28
N LYS A 54 -11.57 34.69 15.35
CA LYS A 54 -11.08 36.02 14.97
C LYS A 54 -12.20 36.99 14.58
N ALA A 55 -13.30 36.49 14.01
CA ALA A 55 -14.44 37.32 13.59
C ALA A 55 -15.24 37.87 14.78
N TYR A 56 -15.14 37.24 15.94
CA TYR A 56 -15.92 37.58 17.11
C TYR A 56 -15.09 38.36 18.12
N TRP A 57 -13.85 37.95 18.39
CA TRP A 57 -13.07 38.43 19.53
C TRP A 57 -11.66 38.90 19.09
N LYS A 58 -11.32 40.16 19.39
CA LYS A 58 -10.11 40.86 18.90
C LYS A 58 -8.78 40.19 19.29
N TYR A 59 -8.70 39.63 20.49
CA TYR A 59 -7.44 39.09 21.04
C TYR A 59 -7.30 37.57 20.90
N VAL A 60 -8.36 36.86 20.50
CA VAL A 60 -8.34 35.40 20.41
C VAL A 60 -7.27 34.84 19.47
N PRO A 61 -7.01 35.42 18.29
CA PRO A 61 -5.93 34.93 17.42
C PRO A 61 -4.56 35.03 18.06
N LEU A 62 -4.30 36.09 18.84
CA LEU A 62 -3.03 36.28 19.52
C LEU A 62 -2.83 35.24 20.63
N VAL A 63 -3.89 34.96 21.40
CA VAL A 63 -3.85 33.93 22.45
C VAL A 63 -3.66 32.54 21.84
N LEU A 64 -4.37 32.23 20.74
CA LEU A 64 -4.24 30.95 20.05
C LEU A 64 -2.86 30.78 19.41
N ASP A 65 -2.29 31.81 18.79
CA ASP A 65 -0.94 31.77 18.22
C ASP A 65 0.09 31.37 19.31
N VAL A 66 -0.03 31.94 20.53
CA VAL A 66 0.82 31.61 21.68
C VAL A 66 0.59 30.18 22.18
N ILE A 67 -0.67 29.75 22.30
CA ILE A 67 -1.01 28.39 22.75
C ILE A 67 -0.52 27.33 21.75
N ILE A 68 -0.70 27.56 20.45
CA ILE A 68 -0.31 26.64 19.39
C ILE A 68 1.20 26.45 19.38
N VAL A 69 1.96 27.55 19.32
CA VAL A 69 3.42 27.48 19.26
C VAL A 69 4.01 27.04 20.59
N GLY A 70 3.51 27.57 21.71
CA GLY A 70 3.94 27.17 23.05
C GLY A 70 3.66 25.70 23.33
N GLY A 71 2.47 25.21 22.96
CA GLY A 71 2.11 23.79 23.06
C GLY A 71 2.98 22.90 22.19
N ALA A 72 3.32 23.33 20.97
CA ALA A 72 4.23 22.58 20.10
C ALA A 72 5.65 22.51 20.68
N VAL A 73 6.18 23.61 21.22
CA VAL A 73 7.48 23.64 21.89
C VAL A 73 7.47 22.75 23.13
N LEU A 74 6.45 22.84 23.98
CA LEU A 74 6.33 22.01 25.17
C LEU A 74 6.24 20.52 24.81
N ALA A 75 5.48 20.17 23.76
CA ALA A 75 5.38 18.79 23.29
C ALA A 75 6.73 18.22 22.84
N VAL A 76 7.57 19.02 22.17
CA VAL A 76 8.91 18.61 21.74
C VAL A 76 9.88 18.55 22.93
N VAL A 77 9.86 19.55 23.82
CA VAL A 77 10.76 19.59 24.98
C VAL A 77 10.45 18.45 25.96
N TYR A 78 9.18 18.18 26.22
CA TYR A 78 8.72 17.13 27.13
C TYR A 78 8.38 15.80 26.42
N ALA A 79 8.84 15.62 25.18
CA ALA A 79 8.53 14.42 24.39
C ALA A 79 8.91 13.11 25.12
N PRO A 80 10.06 12.99 25.81
CA PRO A 80 10.41 11.75 26.52
C PRO A 80 9.49 11.45 27.71
N GLN A 81 9.10 12.47 28.49
CA GLN A 81 8.19 12.29 29.63
C GLN A 81 6.78 11.88 29.18
N LEU A 82 6.40 12.28 27.96
CA LEU A 82 5.12 11.96 27.34
C LEU A 82 5.15 10.67 26.51
N GLY A 83 6.34 10.06 26.31
CA GLY A 83 6.52 8.91 25.41
C GLY A 83 6.22 9.24 23.95
N TRP A 84 6.56 10.46 23.52
CA TRP A 84 6.31 11.04 22.18
C TRP A 84 7.59 11.21 21.35
N ASP A 85 8.73 10.76 21.86
CA ASP A 85 10.05 10.80 21.24
C ASP A 85 10.29 9.67 20.21
N ASN A 86 9.25 8.88 19.93
CA ASN A 86 9.24 7.79 18.96
C ASN A 86 8.20 8.04 17.84
N PRO A 87 8.49 7.57 16.62
CA PRO A 87 7.56 7.70 15.52
C PRO A 87 6.24 6.99 15.82
N ALA A 88 5.16 7.76 15.86
CA ALA A 88 3.80 7.22 15.83
C ALA A 88 3.40 7.08 14.36
N PHE A 89 3.41 5.84 13.85
CA PHE A 89 2.82 5.53 12.56
C PHE A 89 1.38 5.06 12.79
N PRO A 90 0.41 5.48 11.95
CA PRO A 90 -0.89 4.83 11.93
C PRO A 90 -0.66 3.36 11.54
N SER A 91 -0.99 2.44 12.44
CA SER A 91 -0.89 1.00 12.21
C SER A 91 -2.27 0.38 12.27
N PHE A 92 -2.56 -0.51 11.31
CA PHE A 92 -3.76 -1.33 11.31
C PHE A 92 -3.45 -2.62 12.07
N GLY A 93 -4.08 -2.83 13.23
CA GLY A 93 -3.99 -4.10 13.94
C GLY A 93 -4.80 -5.19 13.24
N GLY A 94 -4.46 -6.47 13.46
CA GLY A 94 -5.13 -7.63 12.85
C GLY A 94 -6.63 -7.75 13.11
N GLU A 95 -7.15 -7.05 14.13
CA GLU A 95 -8.58 -7.01 14.50
C GLU A 95 -9.35 -5.82 13.88
N GLY A 96 -8.69 -4.97 13.08
CA GLY A 96 -9.30 -3.76 12.52
C GLY A 96 -9.40 -2.58 13.49
N GLU A 97 -8.69 -2.63 14.61
CA GLU A 97 -8.55 -1.48 15.51
C GLU A 97 -7.58 -0.44 14.93
N PHE A 98 -8.03 0.81 14.88
CA PHE A 98 -7.20 1.96 14.55
C PHE A 98 -6.39 2.36 15.79
N PHE A 99 -5.10 1.99 15.81
CA PHE A 99 -4.22 2.28 16.94
C PHE A 99 -3.21 3.38 16.59
N ILE A 100 -3.22 4.45 17.37
CA ILE A 100 -2.11 5.41 17.46
C ILE A 100 -1.47 5.18 18.82
N GLY A 101 -0.39 4.43 18.88
CA GLY A 101 0.30 4.23 20.14
C GLY A 101 1.80 3.98 20.02
N PRO A 102 2.50 3.95 21.17
CA PRO A 102 3.95 3.97 21.21
C PRO A 102 4.52 2.63 20.72
N GLY A 103 5.20 2.67 19.56
CA GLY A 103 6.09 1.59 19.16
C GLY A 103 7.43 1.74 19.88
N ILE A 104 7.90 0.70 20.56
CA ILE A 104 9.28 0.63 21.03
C ILE A 104 10.17 0.48 19.79
N ARG A 105 11.17 1.34 19.67
CA ARG A 105 12.14 1.23 18.58
C ARG A 105 13.02 -0.01 18.81
N GLY A 106 13.31 -0.75 17.74
CA GLY A 106 14.36 -1.78 17.76
C GLY A 106 15.69 -1.22 18.28
N SER A 107 16.43 -2.02 19.04
CA SER A 107 17.63 -1.57 19.76
C SER A 107 18.80 -1.18 18.86
N GLY A 108 18.78 -1.59 17.60
CA GLY A 108 19.91 -1.52 16.66
C GLY A 108 20.92 -2.66 16.83
N ASN A 109 20.83 -3.45 17.90
CA ASN A 109 21.77 -4.51 18.25
C ASN A 109 21.26 -5.87 17.78
N VAL A 110 21.71 -6.31 16.61
CA VAL A 110 21.31 -7.60 16.01
C VAL A 110 22.12 -8.73 16.65
N ILE A 111 21.42 -9.74 17.16
CA ILE A 111 22.01 -10.96 17.69
C ILE A 111 21.39 -12.20 17.02
N ALA A 112 22.20 -13.24 16.87
CA ALA A 112 21.76 -14.53 16.35
C ALA A 112 21.33 -15.45 17.50
N GLN A 113 20.16 -16.07 17.37
CA GLN A 113 19.63 -17.04 18.32
C GLN A 113 19.28 -18.34 17.58
N SER A 114 20.01 -19.41 17.88
CA SER A 114 19.64 -20.76 17.45
C SER A 114 18.62 -21.35 18.40
N ARG A 115 17.61 -22.01 17.84
CA ARG A 115 16.54 -22.69 18.59
C ARG A 115 16.44 -24.12 18.08
N GLU A 116 16.48 -25.07 19.00
CA GLU A 116 16.36 -26.50 18.72
C GLU A 116 14.88 -26.91 18.78
N PHE A 117 14.45 -27.75 17.84
CA PHE A 117 13.08 -28.26 17.77
C PHE A 117 13.07 -29.77 17.62
N GLY A 118 11.88 -30.36 17.80
CA GLY A 118 11.62 -31.71 17.34
C GLY A 118 11.52 -31.78 15.82
N SER A 119 11.19 -32.97 15.31
CA SER A 119 10.89 -33.20 13.89
C SER A 119 9.67 -32.38 13.45
N PHE A 120 9.77 -31.75 12.28
CA PHE A 120 8.66 -31.11 11.57
C PHE A 120 8.87 -31.25 10.06
N ASP A 121 7.77 -31.27 9.31
CA ASP A 121 7.76 -31.32 7.84
C ASP A 121 6.88 -30.21 7.22
N ALA A 122 6.39 -29.29 8.05
CA ALA A 122 5.64 -28.11 7.64
C ALA A 122 6.21 -26.84 8.31
N VAL A 123 6.11 -25.70 7.63
CA VAL A 123 6.60 -24.40 8.12
C VAL A 123 5.54 -23.33 7.91
N SER A 124 5.14 -22.65 8.98
CA SER A 124 4.25 -21.49 8.93
C SER A 124 4.95 -20.24 9.47
N VAL A 125 5.00 -19.17 8.67
CA VAL A 125 5.62 -17.90 9.05
C VAL A 125 4.61 -16.77 8.94
N ASP A 126 4.25 -16.22 10.10
CA ASP A 126 3.43 -15.02 10.29
C ASP A 126 4.28 -13.91 10.91
N TYR A 127 5.31 -13.49 10.18
CA TYR A 127 6.15 -12.35 10.54
C TYR A 127 6.88 -11.75 9.33
N PRO A 128 7.00 -10.41 9.22
CA PRO A 128 7.74 -9.79 8.13
C PRO A 128 9.25 -9.99 8.30
N ALA A 129 9.77 -11.06 7.70
CA ALA A 129 11.18 -11.44 7.74
C ALA A 129 11.72 -11.80 6.34
N GLN A 130 13.05 -11.89 6.25
CA GLN A 130 13.74 -12.61 5.18
C GLN A 130 13.96 -14.04 5.66
N VAL A 131 13.27 -15.00 5.05
CA VAL A 131 13.30 -16.41 5.42
C VAL A 131 14.04 -17.20 4.36
N THR A 132 14.97 -18.05 4.77
CA THR A 132 15.64 -19.03 3.90
C THR A 132 15.41 -20.42 4.46
N ILE A 133 14.85 -21.32 3.64
CA ILE A 133 14.66 -22.73 3.97
C ILE A 133 15.65 -23.55 3.14
N LEU A 134 16.44 -24.37 3.83
CA LEU A 134 17.46 -25.24 3.24
C LEU A 134 17.15 -26.69 3.58
N GLN A 135 17.37 -27.61 2.63
CA GLN A 135 17.30 -29.04 2.92
C GLN A 135 18.65 -29.54 3.48
N GLY A 136 18.62 -30.35 4.53
CA GLY A 136 19.82 -30.89 5.17
C GLY A 136 19.57 -32.10 6.06
N GLU A 137 20.62 -32.58 6.73
CA GLU A 137 20.58 -33.82 7.52
C GLU A 137 19.86 -33.69 8.86
N ASN A 138 19.67 -32.47 9.36
CA ASN A 138 19.07 -32.19 10.67
C ASN A 138 18.20 -30.94 10.60
N GLU A 139 17.13 -30.93 11.38
CA GLU A 139 16.28 -29.77 11.56
C GLU A 139 17.00 -28.71 12.41
N ALA A 140 16.98 -27.46 11.96
CA ALA A 140 17.58 -26.34 12.69
C ALA A 140 16.86 -25.03 12.41
N LEU A 141 16.86 -24.12 13.39
CA LEU A 141 16.36 -22.75 13.22
C LEU A 141 17.38 -21.76 13.77
N THR A 142 17.72 -20.77 12.98
CA THR A 142 18.50 -19.61 13.44
C THR A 142 17.75 -18.33 13.10
N ILE A 143 17.56 -17.48 14.11
CA ILE A 143 16.92 -16.18 13.98
C ILE A 143 17.94 -15.10 14.28
N GLU A 144 18.16 -14.19 13.33
CA GLU A 144 18.95 -12.97 13.51
C GLU A 144 18.00 -11.78 13.58
N ALA A 145 17.92 -11.17 14.77
CA ALA A 145 17.04 -10.04 15.02
C ALA A 145 17.62 -9.14 16.12
N GLU A 146 17.03 -7.95 16.29
CA GLU A 146 17.40 -7.06 17.40
C GLU A 146 17.05 -7.72 18.75
N ASP A 147 17.94 -7.59 19.73
CA ASP A 147 17.82 -8.25 21.05
C ASP A 147 16.48 -7.99 21.77
N ASN A 148 15.93 -6.78 21.63
CA ASN A 148 14.66 -6.38 22.22
C ASN A 148 13.43 -6.90 21.47
N LEU A 149 13.61 -7.49 20.28
CA LEU A 149 12.55 -8.08 19.47
C LEU A 149 12.42 -9.60 19.67
N LEU A 150 13.54 -10.30 19.88
CA LEU A 150 13.57 -11.76 20.02
C LEU A 150 12.58 -12.35 21.06
N PRO A 151 12.31 -11.71 22.22
CA PRO A 151 11.34 -12.23 23.19
C PRO A 151 9.91 -12.31 22.66
N ASP A 152 9.53 -11.42 21.74
CA ASP A 152 8.19 -11.36 21.15
C ASP A 152 8.06 -12.23 19.88
N LEU A 153 9.18 -12.60 19.25
CA LEU A 153 9.18 -13.52 18.12
C LEU A 153 9.16 -14.97 18.63
N LYS A 154 7.96 -15.56 18.69
CA LYS A 154 7.74 -16.92 19.19
C LYS A 154 7.91 -17.95 18.10
N THR A 155 8.34 -19.13 18.52
CA THR A 155 8.57 -20.30 17.67
C THR A 155 8.11 -21.53 18.43
N GLN A 156 7.24 -22.34 17.82
CA GLN A 156 6.75 -23.57 18.44
C GLN A 156 6.47 -24.63 17.37
N ILE A 157 6.40 -25.89 17.79
CA ILE A 157 5.88 -26.96 16.95
C ILE A 157 4.45 -27.25 17.38
N ASP A 158 3.47 -27.08 16.49
CA ASP A 158 2.12 -27.63 16.66
C ASP A 158 1.83 -28.61 15.52
N ARG A 159 1.38 -29.82 15.88
CA ARG A 159 0.97 -30.87 14.91
C ARG A 159 1.95 -31.11 13.74
N GLY A 160 3.25 -31.02 13.98
CA GLY A 160 4.30 -31.24 12.96
C GLY A 160 4.64 -30.01 12.11
N THR A 161 4.06 -28.85 12.42
CA THR A 161 4.35 -27.56 11.78
C THR A 161 5.20 -26.68 12.68
N LEU A 162 6.30 -26.15 12.15
CA LEU A 162 7.06 -25.07 12.80
C LEU A 162 6.34 -23.75 12.57
N GLU A 163 5.73 -23.22 13.63
CA GLU A 163 5.04 -21.92 13.63
C GLU A 163 5.98 -20.82 14.12
N ILE A 164 6.14 -19.77 13.32
CA ILE A 164 6.91 -18.56 13.66
C ILE A 164 5.98 -17.35 13.59
N PHE A 165 5.70 -16.72 14.72
CA PHE A 165 4.75 -15.61 14.79
C PHE A 165 5.14 -14.57 15.83
N TYR A 166 4.60 -13.36 15.68
CA TYR A 166 4.74 -12.32 16.69
C TYR A 166 3.70 -12.49 17.79
N GLN A 167 4.15 -12.75 19.01
CA GLN A 167 3.29 -12.72 20.19
C GLN A 167 3.66 -11.51 21.05
N LYS A 168 2.71 -10.59 21.19
CA LYS A 168 2.90 -9.37 21.97
C LYS A 168 3.11 -9.71 23.45
N THR A 169 4.28 -9.38 24.01
CA THR A 169 4.51 -9.46 25.45
C THR A 169 4.16 -8.11 26.12
N GLY A 170 2.95 -7.99 26.68
CA GLY A 170 2.46 -6.78 27.33
C GLY A 170 1.93 -5.72 26.35
N GLU A 171 2.19 -4.43 26.59
CA GLU A 171 1.74 -3.32 25.71
C GLU A 171 2.75 -2.92 24.63
N ARG A 172 3.90 -3.60 24.58
CA ARG A 172 5.05 -3.22 23.75
C ARG A 172 4.87 -3.73 22.31
N HIS A 173 4.91 -2.83 21.34
CA HIS A 173 5.10 -3.19 19.93
C HIS A 173 6.52 -2.78 19.52
N VAL A 174 7.39 -3.73 19.20
CA VAL A 174 8.76 -3.41 18.78
C VAL A 174 8.80 -3.22 17.27
N ASN A 175 9.12 -2.00 16.83
CA ASN A 175 9.33 -1.67 15.42
C ASN A 175 10.81 -1.89 15.06
N PRO A 176 11.15 -2.92 14.29
CA PRO A 176 12.54 -3.22 13.97
C PRO A 176 13.22 -2.09 13.21
N THR A 177 14.48 -1.82 13.50
CA THR A 177 15.32 -0.86 12.73
C THR A 177 16.26 -1.55 11.76
N ARG A 178 16.39 -2.87 11.89
CA ARG A 178 17.19 -3.77 11.04
C ARG A 178 16.31 -4.92 10.53
N PRO A 179 16.59 -5.50 9.35
CA PRO A 179 15.82 -6.63 8.86
C PRO A 179 15.98 -7.83 9.78
N VAL A 180 14.89 -8.59 9.97
CA VAL A 180 14.92 -9.89 10.64
C VAL A 180 15.22 -10.96 9.61
N VAL A 181 16.22 -11.80 9.89
CA VAL A 181 16.64 -12.90 9.02
C VAL A 181 16.40 -14.22 9.75
N ILE A 182 15.74 -15.16 9.07
CA ILE A 182 15.38 -16.47 9.62
C ILE A 182 15.93 -17.53 8.67
N THR A 183 16.75 -18.43 9.19
CA THR A 183 17.27 -19.59 8.44
C THR A 183 16.72 -20.86 9.06
N ILE A 184 16.05 -21.66 8.24
CA ILE A 184 15.41 -22.92 8.63
C ILE A 184 16.08 -24.04 7.85
N THR A 185 16.57 -25.07 8.52
CA THR A 185 17.04 -26.30 7.88
C THR A 185 16.02 -27.40 8.15
N VAL A 186 15.66 -28.16 7.12
CA VAL A 186 14.67 -29.24 7.18
C VAL A 186 15.21 -30.51 6.52
N LYS A 187 14.79 -31.69 7.01
CA LYS A 187 15.07 -32.96 6.31
C LYS A 187 14.12 -33.16 5.12
N THR A 188 12.83 -32.98 5.39
CA THR A 188 11.73 -33.09 4.43
C THR A 188 10.79 -31.91 4.64
N LEU A 189 10.18 -31.42 3.57
CA LEU A 189 9.22 -30.33 3.63
C LEU A 189 8.04 -30.66 2.71
N LYS A 190 6.84 -30.60 3.26
CA LYS A 190 5.59 -30.88 2.53
C LYS A 190 4.67 -29.68 2.48
N ASP A 191 4.75 -28.78 3.45
CA ASP A 191 3.84 -27.64 3.55
C ASP A 191 4.60 -26.37 3.96
N VAL A 192 4.32 -25.27 3.25
CA VAL A 192 4.81 -23.93 3.58
C VAL A 192 3.67 -22.95 3.54
N ASP A 193 3.35 -22.33 4.67
CA ASP A 193 2.41 -21.22 4.76
C ASP A 193 3.14 -19.91 5.07
N PHE A 194 3.09 -18.96 4.14
CA PHE A 194 3.70 -17.64 4.30
C PHE A 194 2.63 -16.56 4.33
N SER A 195 2.41 -16.02 5.53
CA SER A 195 1.32 -15.08 5.80
C SER A 195 1.86 -13.69 6.14
N SER A 196 2.84 -13.18 5.38
CA SER A 196 3.47 -11.88 5.66
C SER A 196 3.93 -11.09 4.42
N ALA A 197 4.47 -9.87 4.64
CA ALA A 197 5.00 -8.97 3.62
C ALA A 197 6.52 -9.15 3.37
N GLY A 198 7.10 -10.24 3.87
CA GLY A 198 8.53 -10.54 3.76
C GLY A 198 8.92 -11.27 2.47
N GLU A 199 10.12 -11.85 2.48
CA GLU A 199 10.64 -12.69 1.41
C GLU A 199 10.95 -14.08 1.96
N LEU A 200 10.53 -15.14 1.26
CA LEU A 200 10.85 -16.52 1.60
C LEU A 200 11.54 -17.18 0.42
N THR A 201 12.71 -17.79 0.64
CA THR A 201 13.44 -18.56 -0.37
C THR A 201 13.59 -20.01 0.09
N ILE A 202 13.27 -20.96 -0.79
CA ILE A 202 13.56 -22.38 -0.63
C ILE A 202 14.56 -22.76 -1.71
N ASP A 203 15.70 -23.33 -1.33
CA ASP A 203 16.81 -23.64 -2.24
C ASP A 203 17.14 -25.13 -2.23
N GLY A 204 17.11 -25.75 -3.41
CA GLY A 204 17.55 -27.13 -3.63
C GLY A 204 16.68 -28.22 -2.99
N LEU A 205 15.38 -27.97 -2.83
CA LEU A 205 14.47 -28.91 -2.17
C LEU A 205 14.11 -30.11 -3.07
N GLN A 206 14.24 -31.32 -2.53
CA GLN A 206 13.75 -32.55 -3.12
C GLN A 206 12.72 -33.22 -2.20
N THR A 207 11.50 -33.41 -2.69
CA THR A 207 10.37 -34.06 -1.98
C THR A 207 9.38 -34.64 -2.97
N ASP A 208 8.47 -35.52 -2.54
CA ASP A 208 7.40 -36.01 -3.42
C ASP A 208 6.32 -34.93 -3.60
N ASP A 209 5.77 -34.44 -2.50
CA ASP A 209 4.67 -33.48 -2.48
C ASP A 209 5.11 -32.18 -1.80
N LEU A 210 4.79 -31.04 -2.40
CA LEU A 210 4.98 -29.72 -1.79
C LEU A 210 3.74 -28.84 -1.98
N PHE A 211 3.16 -28.42 -0.86
CA PHE A 211 2.08 -27.45 -0.79
C PHE A 211 2.64 -26.09 -0.35
N VAL A 212 2.34 -25.03 -1.09
CA VAL A 212 2.79 -23.67 -0.79
C VAL A 212 1.60 -22.73 -0.75
N SER A 213 1.36 -22.09 0.39
CA SER A 213 0.33 -21.07 0.61
C SER A 213 0.98 -19.70 0.82
N LEU A 214 0.51 -18.70 0.07
CA LEU A 214 0.88 -17.29 0.20
C LEU A 214 -0.38 -16.43 0.36
N SER A 215 -0.66 -16.04 1.60
CA SER A 215 -1.81 -15.19 1.94
C SER A 215 -1.43 -13.70 2.19
N GLY A 216 -0.13 -13.44 2.37
CA GLY A 216 0.41 -12.11 2.60
C GLY A 216 0.71 -11.29 1.33
N ALA A 217 1.46 -10.19 1.49
CA ALA A 217 1.93 -9.34 0.39
C ALA A 217 3.42 -9.59 0.06
N GLY A 218 3.94 -10.75 0.44
CA GLY A 218 5.35 -11.11 0.33
C GLY A 218 5.73 -11.72 -1.01
N ASN A 219 7.02 -12.03 -1.15
CA ASN A 219 7.57 -12.70 -2.33
C ASN A 219 8.17 -14.06 -1.93
N LEU A 220 7.79 -15.11 -2.66
CA LEU A 220 8.30 -16.45 -2.42
C LEU A 220 9.12 -16.94 -3.62
N LYS A 221 10.28 -17.55 -3.35
CA LYS A 221 11.20 -18.07 -4.36
C LYS A 221 11.49 -19.54 -4.11
N LEU A 222 11.18 -20.38 -5.10
CA LEU A 222 11.58 -21.77 -5.15
C LEU A 222 12.73 -21.91 -6.16
N VAL A 223 13.92 -22.24 -5.68
CA VAL A 223 15.14 -22.29 -6.48
C VAL A 223 15.60 -23.75 -6.62
N ASP A 224 15.74 -24.22 -7.85
CA ASP A 224 16.22 -25.57 -8.20
C ASP A 224 15.52 -26.71 -7.43
N ILE A 225 14.18 -26.67 -7.40
CA ILE A 225 13.37 -27.69 -6.71
C ILE A 225 13.14 -28.93 -7.59
N LYS A 226 13.01 -30.10 -6.97
CA LYS A 226 12.67 -31.37 -7.63
C LYS A 226 11.52 -32.02 -6.87
N VAL A 227 10.30 -31.88 -7.39
CA VAL A 227 9.09 -32.33 -6.71
C VAL A 227 8.17 -33.10 -7.64
N ARG A 228 7.56 -34.19 -7.19
CA ARG A 228 6.58 -34.91 -8.03
C ARG A 228 5.34 -34.04 -8.23
N GLU A 229 4.82 -33.47 -7.15
CA GLU A 229 3.60 -32.65 -7.16
C GLU A 229 3.83 -31.34 -6.43
N LEU A 230 3.54 -30.23 -7.12
CA LEU A 230 3.61 -28.88 -6.56
C LEU A 230 2.23 -28.23 -6.58
N SER A 231 1.66 -27.96 -5.41
CA SER A 231 0.43 -27.19 -5.29
C SER A 231 0.71 -25.82 -4.69
N VAL A 232 0.25 -24.77 -5.38
CA VAL A 232 0.51 -23.37 -5.04
C VAL A 232 -0.81 -22.63 -4.87
N ASN A 233 -1.00 -22.02 -3.70
CA ASN A 233 -2.18 -21.24 -3.36
C ASN A 233 -1.79 -19.78 -3.08
N LEU A 234 -2.14 -18.88 -4.01
CA LEU A 234 -1.89 -17.44 -3.92
C LEU A 234 -3.21 -16.70 -3.66
N SER A 235 -3.51 -16.41 -2.38
CA SER A 235 -4.70 -15.68 -1.96
C SER A 235 -4.43 -14.22 -1.56
N GLY A 236 -3.16 -13.90 -1.33
CA GLY A 236 -2.70 -12.57 -0.91
C GLY A 236 -2.42 -11.59 -2.05
N ALA A 237 -1.54 -10.63 -1.80
CA ALA A 237 -1.08 -9.61 -2.75
C ALA A 237 0.35 -9.86 -3.28
N GLY A 238 0.84 -11.09 -3.11
CA GLY A 238 2.25 -11.46 -3.30
C GLY A 238 2.56 -12.12 -4.64
N SER A 239 3.84 -12.44 -4.85
CA SER A 239 4.32 -13.16 -6.04
C SER A 239 5.15 -14.38 -5.67
N LEU A 240 5.09 -15.41 -6.50
CA LEU A 240 5.88 -16.62 -6.35
C LEU A 240 6.65 -16.91 -7.65
N THR A 241 7.96 -17.03 -7.57
CA THR A 241 8.82 -17.49 -8.67
C THR A 241 9.36 -18.89 -8.39
N ALA A 242 9.28 -19.80 -9.35
CA ALA A 242 9.74 -21.18 -9.20
C ALA A 242 10.68 -21.60 -10.33
N SER A 243 11.65 -22.45 -10.00
CA SER A 243 12.58 -23.07 -10.93
C SER A 243 12.93 -24.50 -10.54
N GLY A 244 13.23 -25.36 -11.52
CA GLY A 244 13.52 -26.78 -11.30
C GLY A 244 12.63 -27.68 -12.14
N THR A 245 12.19 -28.81 -11.59
CA THR A 245 11.36 -29.81 -12.29
C THR A 245 10.19 -30.29 -11.46
N THR A 246 9.04 -30.54 -12.09
CA THR A 246 7.89 -31.20 -11.47
C THR A 246 7.11 -32.11 -12.44
N ASP A 247 6.39 -33.11 -11.94
CA ASP A 247 5.52 -33.94 -12.78
C ASP A 247 4.12 -33.31 -12.91
N SER A 248 3.60 -32.75 -11.82
CA SER A 248 2.26 -32.15 -11.75
C SER A 248 2.29 -30.82 -11.01
N LEU A 249 1.80 -29.76 -11.66
CA LEU A 249 1.74 -28.41 -11.12
C LEU A 249 0.28 -27.93 -10.97
N ASP A 250 -0.16 -27.66 -9.75
CA ASP A 250 -1.46 -27.05 -9.46
C ASP A 250 -1.26 -25.61 -8.96
N VAL A 251 -1.81 -24.62 -9.66
CA VAL A 251 -1.68 -23.20 -9.33
C VAL A 251 -3.05 -22.55 -9.18
N ASN A 252 -3.36 -22.16 -7.95
CA ASN A 252 -4.59 -21.48 -7.56
C ASN A 252 -4.33 -20.02 -7.20
N ILE A 253 -4.87 -19.08 -7.98
CA ILE A 253 -4.72 -17.64 -7.76
C ILE A 253 -6.10 -17.01 -7.52
N SER A 254 -6.39 -16.70 -6.25
CA SER A 254 -7.63 -16.00 -5.83
C SER A 254 -7.38 -14.54 -5.41
N GLY A 255 -6.13 -14.18 -5.13
CA GLY A 255 -5.70 -12.85 -4.70
C GLY A 255 -5.29 -11.90 -5.83
N PHE A 256 -4.34 -11.01 -5.50
CA PHE A 256 -3.72 -10.03 -6.39
C PHE A 256 -2.24 -10.36 -6.54
N GLY A 257 -1.87 -11.16 -7.53
CA GLY A 257 -0.52 -11.71 -7.54
C GLY A 257 -0.14 -12.41 -8.83
N GLY A 258 1.02 -13.06 -8.80
CA GLY A 258 1.46 -13.83 -9.95
C GLY A 258 2.33 -15.01 -9.56
N PHE A 259 2.18 -16.07 -10.34
CA PHE A 259 3.08 -17.22 -10.35
C PHE A 259 3.97 -17.13 -11.58
N ASP A 260 5.27 -17.20 -11.40
CA ASP A 260 6.25 -17.25 -12.48
C ASP A 260 7.11 -18.51 -12.37
N GLY A 261 6.66 -19.55 -13.06
CA GLY A 261 7.36 -20.80 -13.25
C GLY A 261 8.01 -20.91 -14.62
N ALA A 262 8.47 -19.81 -15.24
CA ALA A 262 9.11 -19.87 -16.56
C ALA A 262 10.36 -20.78 -16.61
N ASN A 263 10.98 -21.04 -15.45
CA ASN A 263 12.14 -21.93 -15.30
C ASN A 263 11.80 -23.21 -14.52
N LEU A 264 10.52 -23.49 -14.30
CA LEU A 264 10.02 -24.72 -13.67
C LEU A 264 9.43 -25.61 -14.76
N HIS A 265 10.16 -26.65 -15.15
CA HIS A 265 9.73 -27.57 -16.19
C HIS A 265 8.77 -28.62 -15.62
N GLY A 266 7.56 -28.68 -16.18
CA GLY A 266 6.47 -29.55 -15.75
C GLY A 266 5.99 -30.51 -16.85
N SER A 267 5.47 -31.68 -16.48
CA SER A 267 4.75 -32.55 -17.43
C SER A 267 3.30 -32.07 -17.61
N ASN A 268 2.56 -31.89 -16.51
CA ASN A 268 1.16 -31.43 -16.52
C ASN A 268 0.97 -30.20 -15.62
N ALA A 269 0.01 -29.34 -15.96
CA ALA A 269 -0.39 -28.23 -15.09
C ALA A 269 -1.88 -27.93 -15.11
N ASP A 270 -2.42 -27.70 -13.91
CA ASP A 270 -3.75 -27.18 -13.65
C ASP A 270 -3.62 -25.75 -13.11
N VAL A 271 -4.21 -24.77 -13.80
CA VAL A 271 -4.10 -23.35 -13.44
C VAL A 271 -5.49 -22.75 -13.29
N HIS A 272 -5.85 -22.41 -12.04
CA HIS A 272 -7.12 -21.76 -11.72
C HIS A 272 -6.91 -20.32 -11.24
N ILE A 273 -7.47 -19.34 -11.96
CA ILE A 273 -7.40 -17.91 -11.65
C ILE A 273 -8.80 -17.34 -11.45
N SER A 274 -9.18 -17.10 -10.19
CA SER A 274 -10.43 -16.43 -9.81
C SER A 274 -10.23 -14.97 -9.36
N GLY A 275 -8.99 -14.60 -9.01
CA GLY A 275 -8.60 -13.25 -8.58
C GLY A 275 -8.19 -12.33 -9.72
N ALA A 276 -7.23 -11.44 -9.43
CA ALA A 276 -6.59 -10.61 -10.44
C ALA A 276 -5.08 -10.90 -10.49
N GLY A 277 -4.62 -11.60 -11.52
CA GLY A 277 -3.24 -12.09 -11.52
C GLY A 277 -2.79 -12.79 -12.80
N SER A 278 -1.54 -13.22 -12.82
CA SER A 278 -0.96 -13.92 -13.98
C SER A 278 -0.20 -15.16 -13.56
N ALA A 279 -0.31 -16.22 -14.35
CA ALA A 279 0.54 -17.40 -14.22
C ALA A 279 1.44 -17.54 -15.45
N THR A 280 2.71 -17.83 -15.25
CA THR A 280 3.62 -18.29 -16.31
C THR A 280 4.07 -19.70 -15.96
N VAL A 281 3.90 -20.65 -16.88
CA VAL A 281 4.20 -22.07 -16.67
C VAL A 281 5.00 -22.63 -17.86
N TRP A 282 5.80 -23.67 -17.66
CA TRP A 282 6.44 -24.43 -18.74
C TRP A 282 6.01 -25.88 -18.65
N VAL A 283 5.22 -26.34 -19.62
CA VAL A 283 4.52 -27.62 -19.58
C VAL A 283 4.55 -28.32 -20.94
N ASP A 284 4.81 -29.63 -20.96
CA ASP A 284 5.02 -30.39 -22.21
C ASP A 284 3.84 -31.28 -22.63
N ASP A 285 3.04 -31.83 -21.68
CA ASP A 285 1.97 -32.79 -21.98
C ASP A 285 0.57 -32.13 -21.96
N GLU A 286 0.05 -31.74 -20.79
CA GLU A 286 -1.30 -31.18 -20.64
C GLU A 286 -1.34 -29.89 -19.81
N LEU A 287 -2.10 -28.90 -20.26
CA LEU A 287 -2.40 -27.67 -19.53
C LEU A 287 -3.91 -27.45 -19.47
N ASP A 288 -4.51 -27.55 -18.29
CA ASP A 288 -5.87 -27.08 -18.03
C ASP A 288 -5.86 -25.71 -17.38
N ALA A 289 -6.44 -24.71 -18.06
CA ALA A 289 -6.44 -23.32 -17.61
C ALA A 289 -7.86 -22.80 -17.43
N GLU A 290 -8.27 -22.58 -16.18
CA GLU A 290 -9.55 -21.97 -15.83
C GLU A 290 -9.33 -20.53 -15.32
N ILE A 291 -9.97 -19.56 -15.98
CA ILE A 291 -9.88 -18.14 -15.62
C ILE A 291 -11.30 -17.60 -15.41
N SER A 292 -11.70 -17.40 -14.16
CA SER A 292 -12.99 -16.80 -13.79
C SER A 292 -12.88 -15.34 -13.32
N GLY A 293 -11.65 -14.82 -13.17
CA GLY A 293 -11.35 -13.46 -12.72
C GLY A 293 -10.78 -12.53 -13.80
N ALA A 294 -9.82 -11.69 -13.43
CA ALA A 294 -9.08 -10.82 -14.34
C ALA A 294 -7.61 -11.27 -14.43
N GLY A 295 -7.27 -12.14 -15.38
CA GLY A 295 -5.94 -12.72 -15.38
C GLY A 295 -5.48 -13.34 -16.69
N SER A 296 -4.19 -13.65 -16.78
CA SER A 296 -3.61 -14.25 -17.98
C SER A 296 -2.69 -15.41 -17.63
N VAL A 297 -2.76 -16.47 -18.42
CA VAL A 297 -1.84 -17.60 -18.36
C VAL A 297 -0.92 -17.53 -19.56
N ASN A 298 0.39 -17.47 -19.32
CA ASN A 298 1.41 -17.62 -20.35
C ASN A 298 2.01 -19.01 -20.19
N TYR A 299 2.23 -19.72 -21.28
CA TYR A 299 2.86 -21.04 -21.21
C TYR A 299 3.95 -21.22 -22.26
N TYR A 300 4.99 -21.94 -21.86
CA TYR A 300 6.03 -22.50 -22.72
C TYR A 300 5.83 -24.02 -22.85
N GLY A 301 6.56 -24.64 -23.78
CA GLY A 301 6.49 -26.08 -24.05
C GLY A 301 5.47 -26.44 -25.14
N SER A 302 5.13 -27.72 -25.22
CA SER A 302 4.29 -28.31 -26.28
C SER A 302 2.93 -28.82 -25.83
N ALA A 303 2.49 -28.49 -24.61
CA ALA A 303 1.28 -29.04 -24.01
C ALA A 303 0.01 -28.89 -24.88
N GLU A 304 -0.86 -29.90 -24.81
CA GLU A 304 -2.24 -29.83 -25.24
C GLU A 304 -3.04 -28.96 -24.25
N VAL A 305 -3.71 -27.90 -24.75
CA VAL A 305 -4.31 -26.88 -23.89
C VAL A 305 -5.84 -27.01 -23.84
N SER A 306 -6.36 -27.34 -22.67
CA SER A 306 -7.75 -27.10 -22.27
C SER A 306 -7.85 -25.70 -21.66
N LYS A 307 -8.89 -24.94 -22.03
CA LYS A 307 -9.11 -23.60 -21.45
C LYS A 307 -10.57 -23.26 -21.27
N GLN A 308 -10.89 -22.72 -20.11
CA GLN A 308 -12.20 -22.16 -19.78
C GLN A 308 -12.01 -20.74 -19.25
N ILE A 309 -12.56 -19.74 -19.96
CA ILE A 309 -12.37 -18.33 -19.62
C ILE A 309 -13.74 -17.69 -19.39
N ASN A 310 -14.10 -17.55 -18.11
CA ASN A 310 -15.28 -16.88 -17.60
C ASN A 310 -14.90 -15.54 -16.93
N GLY A 311 -14.10 -14.72 -17.62
CA GLY A 311 -13.51 -13.52 -17.06
C GLY A 311 -12.84 -12.61 -18.10
N VAL A 312 -11.99 -11.69 -17.65
CA VAL A 312 -11.20 -10.81 -18.52
C VAL A 312 -9.76 -11.30 -18.55
N GLY A 313 -9.33 -11.86 -19.67
CA GLY A 313 -8.08 -12.61 -19.67
C GLY A 313 -7.79 -13.39 -20.95
N GLY A 314 -6.68 -14.13 -20.92
CA GLY A 314 -6.30 -14.99 -22.03
C GLY A 314 -5.23 -16.00 -21.66
N VAL A 315 -5.18 -17.08 -22.43
CA VAL A 315 -4.13 -18.10 -22.38
C VAL A 315 -3.27 -17.92 -23.63
N ASN A 316 -1.98 -17.65 -23.47
CA ASN A 316 -1.05 -17.30 -24.54
C ASN A 316 0.16 -18.23 -24.57
N HIS A 317 0.45 -18.83 -25.72
CA HIS A 317 1.70 -19.55 -25.95
C HIS A 317 2.86 -18.57 -26.14
N ARG A 318 3.99 -18.86 -25.52
CA ARG A 318 5.24 -18.11 -25.69
C ARG A 318 6.22 -18.97 -26.46
N ALA A 319 6.61 -18.51 -27.65
CA ALA A 319 7.63 -19.18 -28.44
C ALA A 319 9.00 -19.04 -27.76
N ILE A 320 9.78 -20.12 -27.73
CA ILE A 320 11.19 -20.13 -27.29
C ILE A 320 12.04 -19.52 -28.42
N ASN A 321 11.82 -18.24 -28.74
CA ASN A 321 12.59 -17.49 -29.73
C ASN A 321 13.10 -16.20 -29.08
N ASP A 322 13.99 -16.33 -28.09
CA ASP A 322 14.79 -15.22 -27.59
C ASP A 322 16.22 -15.73 -27.38
N GLU A 323 17.19 -15.12 -28.05
CA GLU A 323 18.62 -15.48 -28.03
C GLU A 323 19.28 -15.25 -26.64
N SER A 324 18.49 -15.11 -25.58
CA SER A 324 18.93 -15.00 -24.19
C SER A 324 18.73 -16.27 -23.36
N PHE A 325 18.22 -17.37 -23.94
CA PHE A 325 18.07 -18.65 -23.26
C PHE A 325 19.17 -19.64 -23.70
N GLU A 326 20.26 -19.71 -22.94
CA GLU A 326 21.11 -20.91 -22.96
C GLU A 326 20.43 -21.97 -22.10
N PRO A 327 19.94 -23.11 -22.66
CA PRO A 327 19.46 -24.21 -21.84
C PRO A 327 20.62 -24.74 -20.98
N PRO A 328 20.40 -25.13 -19.72
CA PRO A 328 21.44 -25.73 -18.91
C PRO A 328 21.95 -27.00 -19.61
N SER A 329 23.18 -26.96 -20.09
CA SER A 329 23.78 -28.09 -20.78
C SER A 329 23.84 -29.28 -19.83
N LEU A 330 23.13 -30.35 -20.15
CA LEU A 330 23.34 -31.69 -19.57
C LEU A 330 24.73 -32.20 -19.98
N LYS A 331 25.77 -31.79 -19.26
CA LYS A 331 27.09 -32.41 -19.35
C LYS A 331 27.23 -33.50 -18.30
N ASN A 332 27.22 -34.73 -18.82
CA ASN A 332 27.61 -35.98 -18.19
C ASN A 332 28.77 -35.83 -17.17
N PRO A 333 28.72 -36.52 -16.01
CA PRO A 333 29.72 -36.38 -14.97
C PRO A 333 31.02 -37.09 -15.37
N ARG A 334 32.11 -36.33 -15.51
CA ARG A 334 33.47 -36.87 -15.36
C ARG A 334 34.21 -36.04 -14.31
N LEU A 335 34.71 -36.75 -13.31
CA LEU A 335 35.44 -36.32 -12.12
C LEU A 335 36.80 -35.63 -12.42
N PRO A 336 37.47 -35.02 -11.42
CA PRO A 336 37.95 -33.65 -11.50
C PRO A 336 39.45 -33.52 -11.79
N HIS A 337 39.84 -32.38 -12.36
CA HIS A 337 41.20 -31.88 -12.21
C HIS A 337 41.24 -30.41 -11.78
N ARG A 338 41.91 -30.20 -10.64
CA ARG A 338 42.28 -28.91 -10.03
C ARG A 338 43.11 -28.07 -11.00
N ARG A 339 42.85 -26.76 -11.06
CA ARG A 339 43.73 -25.65 -10.59
C ARG A 339 43.28 -24.31 -11.16
N GLY A 340 43.27 -23.30 -10.29
CA GLY A 340 43.54 -21.90 -10.65
C GLY A 340 42.31 -21.03 -10.93
N SER A 341 41.83 -20.32 -9.92
CA SER A 341 41.05 -19.11 -10.11
C SER A 341 41.92 -18.01 -10.73
N PRO A 342 41.32 -17.17 -11.59
CA PRO A 342 41.31 -15.76 -11.23
C PRO A 342 39.90 -15.15 -11.35
N PHE A 343 39.57 -14.37 -10.34
CA PHE A 343 38.58 -13.30 -10.29
C PHE A 343 37.91 -12.94 -11.64
N CYS A 344 36.61 -13.22 -11.75
CA CYS A 344 35.74 -12.55 -12.71
C CYS A 344 34.74 -11.68 -11.94
N ARG A 345 34.85 -10.36 -12.13
CA ARG A 345 33.91 -9.36 -11.62
C ARG A 345 32.54 -9.57 -12.28
N MET A 346 31.49 -9.65 -11.47
CA MET A 346 30.11 -9.58 -11.98
C MET A 346 29.83 -8.20 -12.61
N PRO A 347 29.04 -8.13 -13.70
CA PRO A 347 28.56 -6.87 -14.22
C PRO A 347 27.47 -6.30 -13.30
N ARG A 348 27.67 -5.04 -12.88
CA ARG A 348 26.61 -4.20 -12.31
C ARG A 348 25.66 -3.81 -13.45
N SER A 349 24.49 -4.43 -13.55
CA SER A 349 23.27 -3.77 -14.06
C SER A 349 22.07 -4.72 -14.00
N TYR A 350 21.27 -4.66 -12.92
CA TYR A 350 19.80 -4.71 -12.96
C TYR A 350 19.23 -4.55 -11.54
N ARG A 351 19.24 -3.32 -11.02
CA ARG A 351 18.54 -2.95 -9.77
C ARG A 351 18.27 -1.45 -9.78
N LYS A 352 17.23 -1.00 -10.48
CA LYS A 352 16.75 0.38 -10.33
C LYS A 352 15.27 0.66 -10.66
N ASP A 353 14.52 -0.27 -11.25
CA ASP A 353 13.23 0.12 -11.81
C ASP A 353 12.02 -0.10 -10.89
N THR A 354 12.11 -1.00 -9.91
CA THR A 354 11.02 -1.21 -8.92
C THR A 354 10.94 -0.12 -7.86
N THR A 355 12.07 0.46 -7.42
CA THR A 355 12.07 1.54 -6.43
C THR A 355 11.61 2.87 -7.00
N MET A 356 11.94 3.19 -8.25
CA MET A 356 11.53 4.46 -8.87
C MET A 356 10.03 4.48 -9.17
N SER A 357 9.45 3.34 -9.60
CA SER A 357 8.00 3.20 -9.80
C SER A 357 7.20 3.39 -8.50
N GLN A 358 7.62 2.77 -7.40
CA GLN A 358 6.95 2.90 -6.08
C GLN A 358 7.01 4.33 -5.51
N ILE A 359 8.13 5.02 -5.72
CA ILE A 359 8.27 6.43 -5.33
C ILE A 359 7.32 7.32 -6.14
N LEU A 360 7.19 7.08 -7.44
CA LEU A 360 6.30 7.85 -8.31
C LEU A 360 4.82 7.65 -7.96
N ILE A 361 4.41 6.42 -7.64
CA ILE A 361 3.04 6.12 -7.17
C ILE A 361 2.75 6.87 -5.87
N SER A 362 3.70 6.84 -4.92
CA SER A 362 3.56 7.52 -3.62
C SER A 362 3.45 9.04 -3.77
N ILE A 363 4.30 9.64 -4.60
CA ILE A 363 4.28 11.07 -4.90
C ILE A 363 2.97 11.44 -5.61
N SER A 364 2.55 10.65 -6.60
CA SER A 364 1.31 10.91 -7.34
C SER A 364 0.08 10.82 -6.44
N THR A 365 0.02 9.83 -5.56
CA THR A 365 -1.08 9.66 -4.57
C THR A 365 -1.14 10.84 -3.61
N TRP A 366 0.01 11.28 -3.09
CA TRP A 366 0.09 12.43 -2.19
C TRP A 366 -0.34 13.74 -2.88
N LEU A 367 0.16 13.99 -4.09
CA LEU A 367 -0.21 15.17 -4.87
C LEU A 367 -1.69 15.17 -5.27
N HIS A 368 -2.25 14.00 -5.60
CA HIS A 368 -3.67 13.85 -5.93
C HIS A 368 -4.58 14.12 -4.71
N ALA A 369 -4.19 13.63 -3.53
CA ALA A 369 -4.88 13.92 -2.27
C ALA A 369 -4.82 15.42 -1.93
N LEU A 370 -3.66 16.05 -2.07
CA LEU A 370 -3.49 17.50 -1.85
C LEU A 370 -4.37 18.33 -2.80
N ALA A 371 -4.40 17.98 -4.09
CA ALA A 371 -5.27 18.62 -5.08
C ALA A 371 -6.76 18.48 -4.71
N THR A 372 -7.16 17.34 -4.16
CA THR A 372 -8.53 17.09 -3.67
C THR A 372 -8.91 18.02 -2.53
N VAL A 373 -8.03 18.17 -1.54
CA VAL A 373 -8.25 19.07 -0.41
C VAL A 373 -8.34 20.52 -0.87
N ILE A 374 -7.45 20.96 -1.78
CA ILE A 374 -7.47 22.33 -2.30
C ILE A 374 -8.75 22.58 -3.11
N PHE A 375 -9.12 21.67 -4.01
CA PHE A 375 -10.23 21.89 -4.94
C PHE A 375 -11.59 21.79 -4.23
N ILE A 376 -11.86 20.69 -3.52
CA ILE A 376 -13.15 20.46 -2.85
C ILE A 376 -13.25 21.31 -1.59
N GLY A 377 -12.16 21.39 -0.82
CA GLY A 377 -12.10 22.23 0.39
C GLY A 377 -12.32 23.70 0.07
N HIS A 378 -11.87 24.21 -1.08
CA HIS A 378 -12.17 25.57 -1.51
C HIS A 378 -13.68 25.84 -1.60
N TYR A 379 -14.44 24.98 -2.29
CA TYR A 379 -15.88 25.14 -2.43
C TYR A 379 -16.63 24.93 -1.12
N LEU A 380 -16.20 24.00 -0.27
CA LEU A 380 -16.77 23.81 1.06
C LEU A 380 -16.55 25.03 1.96
N LEU A 381 -15.34 25.60 1.97
CA LEU A 381 -15.05 26.83 2.72
C LEU A 381 -15.88 28.01 2.21
N LEU A 382 -16.01 28.15 0.89
CA LEU A 382 -16.87 29.19 0.31
C LEU A 382 -18.32 28.99 0.73
N ALA A 383 -18.86 27.78 0.62
CA ALA A 383 -20.27 27.47 0.90
C ALA A 383 -20.63 27.62 2.39
N LEU A 384 -19.79 27.11 3.28
CA LEU A 384 -20.10 26.96 4.69
C LEU A 384 -19.63 28.14 5.54
N ILE A 385 -18.58 28.86 5.10
CA ILE A 385 -17.95 29.91 5.92
C ILE A 385 -18.06 31.28 5.25
N TYR A 386 -17.44 31.46 4.09
CA TYR A 386 -17.32 32.79 3.49
C TYR A 386 -18.67 33.36 3.05
N LEU A 387 -19.49 32.54 2.40
CA LEU A 387 -20.73 33.00 1.82
C LEU A 387 -21.80 33.32 2.88
N PRO A 388 -21.99 32.54 3.96
CA PRO A 388 -22.86 32.93 5.08
C PRO A 388 -22.35 34.16 5.84
N ALA A 389 -21.04 34.33 5.97
CA ALA A 389 -20.45 35.45 6.71
C ALA A 389 -20.49 36.78 5.93
N LEU A 390 -20.21 36.75 4.63
CA LEU A 390 -20.10 37.95 3.78
C LEU A 390 -21.44 38.35 3.17
N ALA A 391 -22.33 37.40 2.85
CA ALA A 391 -23.66 37.73 2.32
C ALA A 391 -24.52 38.48 3.34
N LYS A 392 -24.37 38.20 4.65
CA LYS A 392 -25.04 38.95 5.73
C LYS A 392 -24.60 40.42 5.82
N ARG A 393 -23.42 40.75 5.28
CA ARG A 393 -22.85 42.11 5.29
C ARG A 393 -23.05 42.84 3.96
N GLY A 394 -23.64 42.19 2.95
CA GLY A 394 -23.80 42.77 1.60
C GLY A 394 -22.50 42.97 0.83
N ASP A 395 -21.38 42.39 1.28
CA ASP A 395 -20.04 42.67 0.75
C ASP A 395 -19.69 41.76 -0.43
N GLY A 396 -20.39 41.96 -1.55
CA GLY A 396 -20.16 41.23 -2.80
C GLY A 396 -18.78 41.49 -3.42
N PHE A 397 -18.17 42.65 -3.12
CA PHE A 397 -16.84 43.00 -3.58
C PHE A 397 -15.76 42.13 -2.92
N ALA A 398 -15.80 41.96 -1.59
CA ALA A 398 -14.88 41.07 -0.90
C ALA A 398 -15.01 39.61 -1.37
N LEU A 399 -16.24 39.16 -1.65
CA LEU A 399 -16.51 37.82 -2.18
C LEU A 399 -15.88 37.62 -3.57
N SER A 400 -15.98 38.64 -4.44
CA SER A 400 -15.37 38.66 -5.76
C SER A 400 -13.85 38.59 -5.69
N GLU A 401 -13.23 39.34 -4.78
CA GLU A 401 -11.77 39.38 -4.64
C GLU A 401 -11.20 38.08 -4.08
N ILE A 402 -11.87 37.48 -3.10
CA ILE A 402 -11.54 36.14 -2.58
C ILE A 402 -11.64 35.09 -3.70
N SER A 403 -12.72 35.14 -4.48
CA SER A 403 -12.94 34.21 -5.60
C SER A 403 -11.92 34.37 -6.73
N LYS A 404 -11.48 35.60 -7.04
CA LYS A 404 -10.40 35.85 -8.02
C LYS A 404 -9.07 35.27 -7.55
N ARG A 405 -8.70 35.52 -6.28
CA ARG A 405 -7.43 35.06 -5.72
C ARG A 405 -7.35 33.55 -5.58
N SER A 406 -8.46 32.88 -5.23
CA SER A 406 -8.51 31.42 -5.11
C SER A 406 -8.48 30.71 -6.46
N ARG A 407 -8.85 31.39 -7.55
CA ARG A 407 -8.96 30.80 -8.89
C ARG A 407 -7.66 30.21 -9.41
N ASN A 408 -6.53 30.88 -9.14
CA ASN A 408 -5.21 30.40 -9.56
C ASN A 408 -4.87 29.06 -8.88
N TRP A 409 -5.20 28.93 -7.59
CA TRP A 409 -5.04 27.68 -6.84
C TRP A 409 -5.96 26.56 -7.34
N MET A 410 -7.18 26.93 -7.74
CA MET A 410 -8.14 25.99 -8.31
C MET A 410 -7.66 25.43 -9.66
N TYR A 411 -7.11 26.27 -10.54
CA TYR A 411 -6.52 25.83 -11.81
C TYR A 411 -5.27 24.98 -11.61
N ALA A 412 -4.41 25.37 -10.66
CA ALA A 412 -3.24 24.56 -10.29
C ALA A 412 -3.66 23.17 -9.78
N ALA A 413 -4.67 23.11 -8.90
CA ALA A 413 -5.21 21.83 -8.40
C ALA A 413 -5.82 20.98 -9.53
N LEU A 414 -6.53 21.59 -10.48
CA LEU A 414 -7.09 20.88 -11.64
C LEU A 414 -6.00 20.29 -12.54
N LEU A 415 -4.92 21.04 -12.78
CA LEU A 415 -3.78 20.54 -13.56
C LEU A 415 -3.08 19.37 -12.85
N VAL A 416 -2.86 19.49 -11.53
CA VAL A 416 -2.31 18.39 -10.71
C VAL A 416 -3.23 17.17 -10.76
N PHE A 417 -4.55 17.36 -10.69
CA PHE A 417 -5.51 16.26 -10.79
C PHE A 417 -5.45 15.51 -12.11
N ILE A 418 -5.33 16.23 -13.23
CA ILE A 418 -5.21 15.61 -14.55
C ILE A 418 -3.94 14.76 -14.61
N VAL A 419 -2.79 15.36 -14.27
CA VAL A 419 -1.48 14.68 -14.37
C VAL A 419 -1.42 13.46 -13.44
N THR A 420 -1.76 13.66 -12.17
CA THR A 420 -1.69 12.58 -11.16
C THR A 420 -2.78 11.54 -11.34
N GLY A 421 -3.99 11.95 -11.74
CA GLY A 421 -5.10 11.04 -12.03
C GLY A 421 -4.82 10.15 -13.22
N THR A 422 -4.32 10.71 -14.32
CA THR A 422 -3.88 9.92 -15.48
C THR A 422 -2.74 8.97 -15.12
N HIS A 423 -1.75 9.43 -14.35
CA HIS A 423 -0.66 8.54 -13.91
C HIS A 423 -1.16 7.39 -13.03
N LEU A 424 -1.99 7.69 -12.02
CA LEU A 424 -2.55 6.66 -11.13
C LEU A 424 -3.44 5.68 -11.89
N MET A 425 -4.20 6.13 -12.89
CA MET A 425 -5.01 5.24 -13.73
C MET A 425 -4.17 4.34 -14.64
N ILE A 426 -3.07 4.86 -15.20
CA ILE A 426 -2.17 4.07 -16.05
C ILE A 426 -1.46 2.97 -15.24
N VAL A 427 -1.12 3.26 -13.99
CA VAL A 427 -0.41 2.33 -13.11
C VAL A 427 -1.37 1.40 -12.38
N ASP A 428 -2.66 1.72 -12.30
CA ASP A 428 -3.66 0.88 -11.66
C ASP A 428 -3.97 -0.37 -12.50
N THR A 429 -3.75 -1.55 -11.91
CA THR A 429 -3.94 -2.85 -12.58
C THR A 429 -5.41 -3.20 -12.85
N GLY A 430 -6.36 -2.45 -12.28
CA GLY A 430 -7.80 -2.56 -12.52
C GLY A 430 -8.34 -1.66 -13.65
N TYR A 431 -7.50 -0.81 -14.26
CA TYR A 431 -7.89 0.09 -15.35
C TYR A 431 -7.90 -0.62 -16.72
N LEU A 432 -9.11 -0.97 -17.19
CA LEU A 432 -9.34 -1.71 -18.44
C LEU A 432 -9.39 -0.84 -19.72
N GLY A 433 -9.00 0.44 -19.62
CA GLY A 433 -9.04 1.42 -20.71
C GLY A 433 -10.20 2.42 -20.63
N PHE A 434 -10.13 3.47 -21.45
CA PHE A 434 -11.14 4.53 -21.47
C PHE A 434 -12.47 4.00 -22.03
N MET A 435 -13.54 4.02 -21.22
CA MET A 435 -14.89 3.50 -21.50
C MET A 435 -15.11 1.98 -21.34
N ASN A 436 -14.21 1.27 -20.67
CA ASN A 436 -14.40 -0.15 -20.33
C ASN A 436 -14.80 -0.30 -18.84
N PHE A 437 -16.04 -0.73 -18.58
CA PHE A 437 -16.65 -0.78 -17.24
C PHE A 437 -16.96 -2.19 -16.73
N GLY A 438 -16.17 -3.18 -17.16
CA GLY A 438 -16.40 -4.59 -16.85
C GLY A 438 -16.28 -5.00 -15.36
N ASN A 439 -15.89 -4.09 -14.45
CA ASN A 439 -15.79 -4.37 -13.01
C ASN A 439 -16.30 -3.22 -12.13
N LEU A 440 -16.69 -3.53 -10.88
CA LEU A 440 -17.26 -2.58 -9.92
C LEU A 440 -16.33 -1.37 -9.65
N TRP A 441 -15.02 -1.61 -9.62
CA TRP A 441 -14.02 -0.57 -9.41
C TRP A 441 -13.97 0.43 -10.57
N GLY A 442 -14.01 -0.06 -11.82
CA GLY A 442 -14.07 0.74 -13.03
C GLY A 442 -15.38 1.51 -13.13
N ALA A 443 -16.50 0.94 -12.67
CA ALA A 443 -17.77 1.63 -12.56
C ALA A 443 -17.73 2.76 -11.50
N LEU A 444 -17.11 2.54 -10.35
CA LEU A 444 -16.92 3.57 -9.31
C LEU A 444 -15.98 4.68 -9.76
N MET A 445 -14.88 4.33 -10.41
CA MET A 445 -13.96 5.30 -11.01
C MET A 445 -14.65 6.10 -12.11
N LEU A 446 -15.45 5.48 -12.98
CA LEU A 446 -16.27 6.18 -13.96
C LEU A 446 -17.24 7.16 -13.29
N ALA A 447 -17.99 6.70 -12.28
CA ALA A 447 -18.95 7.55 -11.58
C ALA A 447 -18.26 8.78 -10.99
N LYS A 448 -17.06 8.61 -10.41
CA LYS A 448 -16.23 9.71 -9.92
C LYS A 448 -15.81 10.68 -11.05
N HIS A 449 -15.37 10.16 -12.20
CA HIS A 449 -14.99 10.99 -13.34
C HIS A 449 -16.18 11.73 -13.96
N ILE A 450 -17.35 11.11 -14.02
CA ILE A 450 -18.61 11.75 -14.44
C ILE A 450 -18.96 12.90 -13.50
N LEU A 451 -18.84 12.70 -12.18
CA LEU A 451 -19.06 13.77 -11.20
C LEU A 451 -18.07 14.93 -11.37
N ILE A 452 -16.79 14.64 -11.60
CA ILE A 452 -15.78 15.68 -11.86
C ILE A 452 -16.06 16.40 -13.18
N ALA A 453 -16.41 15.69 -14.24
CA ALA A 453 -16.79 16.28 -15.53
C ALA A 453 -18.04 17.16 -15.39
N ALA A 454 -19.03 16.73 -14.60
CA ALA A 454 -20.21 17.52 -14.27
C ALA A 454 -19.84 18.79 -13.49
N MET A 455 -18.92 18.71 -12.53
CA MET A 455 -18.40 19.90 -11.84
C MET A 455 -17.74 20.87 -12.84
N ILE A 456 -16.87 20.39 -13.74
CA ILE A 456 -16.23 21.23 -14.77
C ILE A 456 -17.29 21.89 -15.67
N ALA A 457 -18.29 21.13 -16.13
CA ALA A 457 -19.39 21.64 -16.95
C ALA A 457 -20.23 22.69 -16.23
N VAL A 458 -20.57 22.48 -14.96
CA VAL A 458 -21.26 23.46 -14.11
C VAL A 458 -20.40 24.71 -13.95
N GLY A 459 -19.08 24.55 -13.76
CA GLY A 459 -18.12 25.65 -13.69
C GLY A 459 -18.12 26.52 -14.95
N PHE A 460 -18.08 25.87 -16.11
CA PHE A 460 -18.15 26.54 -17.41
C PHE A 460 -19.50 27.22 -17.62
N TRP A 461 -20.61 26.52 -17.37
CA TRP A 461 -21.97 27.07 -17.51
C TRP A 461 -22.18 28.32 -16.67
N PHE A 462 -21.76 28.30 -15.40
CA PHE A 462 -21.92 29.46 -14.53
C PHE A 462 -21.05 30.65 -14.95
N ASN A 463 -19.86 30.41 -15.50
CA ASN A 463 -18.97 31.47 -15.96
C ASN A 463 -19.39 32.04 -17.32
N ALA A 464 -19.77 31.17 -18.27
CA ALA A 464 -20.10 31.54 -19.64
C ALA A 464 -21.55 32.02 -19.82
N VAL A 465 -22.52 31.35 -19.18
CA VAL A 465 -23.96 31.60 -19.38
C VAL A 465 -24.51 32.52 -18.29
N MET A 466 -24.23 32.20 -17.02
CA MET A 466 -24.75 32.99 -15.90
C MET A 466 -23.93 34.26 -15.59
N ARG A 467 -22.78 34.45 -16.27
CA ARG A 467 -21.86 35.61 -16.16
C ARG A 467 -21.61 36.08 -14.73
N VAL A 468 -21.45 35.16 -13.79
CA VAL A 468 -21.42 35.48 -12.35
C VAL A 468 -20.22 36.37 -11.99
N GLY A 469 -19.07 36.22 -12.66
CA GLY A 469 -17.91 37.09 -12.47
C GLY A 469 -18.18 38.56 -12.82
N PRO A 470 -18.58 38.88 -14.07
CA PRO A 470 -18.96 40.24 -14.48
C PRO A 470 -20.15 40.85 -13.71
N LEU A 471 -21.10 40.03 -13.25
CA LEU A 471 -22.27 40.49 -12.49
C LEU A 471 -21.93 40.88 -11.04
N MET A 472 -20.91 40.28 -10.42
CA MET A 472 -20.44 40.69 -9.08
C MET A 472 -19.79 42.08 -9.07
N SER A 473 -19.44 42.64 -10.22
CA SER A 473 -18.97 44.03 -10.38
C SER A 473 -20.05 45.00 -10.89
N SER A 474 -21.31 44.57 -10.96
CA SER A 474 -22.44 45.37 -11.46
C SER A 474 -23.26 46.00 -10.33
N ASN A 475 -24.14 46.96 -10.66
CA ASN A 475 -25.01 47.68 -9.70
C ASN A 475 -26.13 46.81 -9.07
N HIS A 476 -26.14 45.49 -9.28
CA HIS A 476 -27.14 44.55 -8.73
C HIS A 476 -26.50 43.43 -7.89
N PRO A 477 -25.92 43.77 -6.72
CA PRO A 477 -25.14 42.83 -5.90
C PRO A 477 -25.98 41.67 -5.34
N GLU A 478 -27.26 41.88 -5.03
CA GLU A 478 -28.11 40.83 -4.47
C GLU A 478 -28.36 39.66 -5.44
N GLN A 479 -28.63 39.97 -6.71
CA GLN A 479 -28.83 38.96 -7.74
C GLN A 479 -27.52 38.20 -8.04
N ALA A 480 -26.38 38.90 -8.00
CA ALA A 480 -25.06 38.30 -8.17
C ALA A 480 -24.71 37.34 -7.02
N ILE A 481 -24.97 37.75 -5.78
CA ILE A 481 -24.74 36.92 -4.58
C ILE A 481 -25.66 35.69 -4.58
N ALA A 482 -26.93 35.84 -4.98
CA ALA A 482 -27.87 34.72 -5.07
C ALA A 482 -27.40 33.67 -6.10
N ARG A 483 -26.96 34.11 -7.29
CA ARG A 483 -26.44 33.20 -8.32
C ARG A 483 -25.13 32.54 -7.90
N PHE A 484 -24.24 33.30 -7.26
CA PHE A 484 -22.97 32.78 -6.76
C PHE A 484 -23.17 31.78 -5.61
N ARG A 485 -24.17 32.01 -4.74
CA ARG A 485 -24.59 31.05 -3.71
C ARG A 485 -25.00 29.71 -4.32
N THR A 486 -25.88 29.75 -5.32
CA THR A 486 -26.34 28.54 -6.00
C THR A 486 -25.17 27.79 -6.64
N TYR A 487 -24.27 28.50 -7.30
CA TYR A 487 -23.05 27.94 -7.88
C TYR A 487 -22.16 27.23 -6.85
N VAL A 488 -21.79 27.94 -5.79
CA VAL A 488 -20.88 27.44 -4.76
C VAL A 488 -21.49 26.25 -4.02
N ASN A 489 -22.79 26.29 -3.71
CA ASN A 489 -23.48 25.19 -3.05
C ASN A 489 -23.59 23.95 -3.95
N ALA A 490 -23.87 24.14 -5.25
CA ALA A 490 -23.89 23.03 -6.21
C ALA A 490 -22.51 22.36 -6.32
N MET A 491 -21.44 23.16 -6.39
CA MET A 491 -20.07 22.66 -6.41
C MET A 491 -19.66 21.95 -5.12
N ALA A 492 -20.05 22.51 -3.96
CA ALA A 492 -19.80 21.89 -2.66
C ALA A 492 -20.53 20.55 -2.52
N ALA A 493 -21.78 20.46 -2.99
CA ALA A 493 -22.56 19.22 -2.96
C ALA A 493 -21.96 18.15 -3.88
N LEU A 494 -21.61 18.50 -5.12
CA LEU A 494 -20.93 17.59 -6.05
C LEU A 494 -19.57 17.16 -5.52
N GLY A 495 -18.79 18.07 -4.95
CA GLY A 495 -17.53 17.76 -4.29
C GLY A 495 -17.70 16.82 -3.09
N GLY A 496 -18.75 17.01 -2.28
CA GLY A 496 -19.12 16.08 -1.21
C GLY A 496 -19.42 14.68 -1.74
N LEU A 497 -20.17 14.57 -2.85
CA LEU A 497 -20.43 13.28 -3.51
C LEU A 497 -19.14 12.63 -4.06
N VAL A 498 -18.19 13.41 -4.58
CA VAL A 498 -16.86 12.91 -4.99
C VAL A 498 -16.08 12.34 -3.80
N LEU A 499 -16.15 12.98 -2.63
CA LEU A 499 -15.52 12.47 -1.42
C LEU A 499 -16.21 11.21 -0.89
N CYS A 500 -17.54 11.16 -0.91
CA CYS A 500 -18.30 9.99 -0.46
C CYS A 500 -18.20 8.79 -1.43
N SER A 501 -17.96 9.03 -2.72
CA SER A 501 -17.69 7.99 -3.72
C SER A 501 -16.24 7.54 -3.75
N SER A 502 -15.36 8.21 -3.00
CA SER A 502 -14.00 7.72 -2.76
C SER A 502 -14.09 6.60 -1.73
N PRO A 503 -13.52 5.40 -1.99
CA PRO A 503 -13.66 4.27 -1.08
C PRO A 503 -12.94 4.55 0.24
N LEU A 504 -13.70 5.01 1.23
CA LEU A 504 -13.35 4.92 2.64
C LEU A 504 -13.91 3.57 3.13
N LEU A 505 -13.06 2.53 3.16
CA LEU A 505 -13.13 1.28 3.96
C LEU A 505 -12.72 0.01 3.17
N PRO A 506 -12.16 -1.01 3.87
CA PRO A 506 -11.45 -2.13 3.28
C PRO A 506 -12.40 -3.23 2.73
N ARG A 507 -11.89 -4.00 1.78
CA ARG A 507 -12.52 -5.22 1.24
C ARG A 507 -12.91 -6.16 2.39
N ARG A 508 -14.20 -6.25 2.68
CA ARG A 508 -14.82 -7.38 3.39
C ARG A 508 -15.91 -7.96 2.49
N SER A 509 -15.60 -9.05 1.79
CA SER A 509 -16.63 -9.92 1.22
C SER A 509 -17.13 -10.86 2.31
N LYS A 510 -18.11 -10.41 3.11
CA LYS A 510 -19.02 -11.36 3.77
C LYS A 510 -20.14 -11.67 2.79
N GLY A 511 -19.99 -12.75 2.04
CA GLY A 511 -21.09 -13.37 1.32
C GLY A 511 -21.95 -14.16 2.30
N LEU A 512 -23.08 -13.58 2.73
CA LEU A 512 -24.20 -14.35 3.24
C LEU A 512 -24.82 -15.07 2.03
N GLY A 513 -24.63 -16.38 1.95
CA GLY A 513 -25.18 -17.23 0.90
C GLY A 513 -25.68 -18.54 1.51
N LEU A 514 -26.84 -18.47 2.17
CA LEU A 514 -27.69 -19.61 2.44
C LEU A 514 -28.07 -20.24 1.09
N THR A 515 -27.48 -21.38 0.74
CA THR A 515 -28.10 -22.31 -0.21
C THR A 515 -27.87 -23.74 0.27
N LEU A 516 -28.97 -24.37 0.66
CA LEU A 516 -29.09 -25.80 0.84
C LEU A 516 -28.66 -26.52 -0.44
N CYS A 517 -27.79 -27.52 -0.32
CA CYS A 517 -27.86 -28.68 -1.20
C CYS A 517 -27.35 -29.92 -0.46
N ALA A 518 -28.19 -30.95 -0.48
CA ALA A 518 -28.10 -32.17 0.30
C ALA A 518 -26.93 -33.07 -0.13
N ARG A 519 -26.29 -33.72 0.86
CA ARG A 519 -25.43 -34.89 0.64
C ARG A 519 -26.31 -36.12 0.33
N PRO A 520 -26.01 -36.94 -0.70
CA PRO A 520 -26.47 -38.33 -0.71
C PRO A 520 -25.56 -39.18 0.19
N PRO A 521 -26.10 -40.21 0.87
CA PRO A 521 -25.29 -41.13 1.67
C PRO A 521 -24.71 -42.22 0.75
N TRP A 522 -23.38 -42.26 0.61
CA TRP A 522 -22.72 -43.45 0.09
C TRP A 522 -22.55 -44.46 1.22
N ARG A 523 -23.32 -45.55 1.10
CA ARG A 523 -22.99 -46.87 1.61
C ARG A 523 -21.88 -47.46 0.75
N GLY A 524 -20.97 -48.20 1.35
CA GLY A 524 -19.91 -48.97 0.70
C GLY A 524 -18.76 -49.18 1.65
#